data_AF-A0AA37J0H4-F1
#
_entry.id   AF-A0AA37J0H4-F1
#
_cell.length_a   1.000
_cell.length_b   1.000
_cell.length_c   1.000
_cell.angle_alpha   90.00
_cell.angle_beta   90.00
_cell.angle_gamma   90.00
#
_symmetry.space_group_name_H-M   'P 1'
#
loop_
_entity.id
_entity.type
_entity.pdbx_description
1 polymer ?
#
loop_
_entity_poly.entity_id
_entity_poly.type
_entity_poly.pdbx_seq_one_letter_code
_entity_poly.pdbx_strand_id
1 'polypeptide(L)'
;MENELLKGLYDCFYTPPELSEQENEVEECHKALIAALEKPERKLVLRIIDAQDSIIELTSLDSFIAGFELACRLSIELHNDESERSFSWRTRRVGARCVSEEEPE
;
A
#
# COMPACT_ATOMS: atom_id res chain seq x y z
N MET A 1 -14.13 2.67 -19.23
CA MET A 1 -12.76 3.21 -19.21
C MET A 1 -12.16 3.28 -17.81
N GLU A 2 -12.71 4.03 -16.84
CA GLU A 2 -12.09 4.13 -15.49
C GLU A 2 -11.98 2.78 -14.75
N ASN A 3 -13.01 1.93 -14.84
CA ASN A 3 -12.99 0.59 -14.22
C ASN A 3 -12.02 -0.41 -14.90
N GLU A 4 -11.69 -0.23 -16.18
CA GLU A 4 -10.78 -1.13 -16.89
C GLU A 4 -9.33 -0.83 -16.56
N LEU A 5 -8.98 0.46 -16.44
CA LEU A 5 -7.65 0.90 -15.99
C LEU A 5 -7.37 0.49 -14.54
N LEU A 6 -8.32 0.73 -13.63
CA LEU A 6 -8.16 0.34 -12.22
C LEU A 6 -8.00 -1.17 -12.07
N LYS A 7 -8.80 -1.95 -12.79
CA LYS A 7 -8.68 -3.41 -12.79
C LYS A 7 -7.33 -3.86 -13.36
N GLY A 8 -6.89 -3.26 -14.47
CA GLY A 8 -5.59 -3.57 -15.06
C GLY A 8 -4.43 -3.27 -14.12
N LEU A 9 -4.47 -2.15 -13.40
CA LEU A 9 -3.46 -1.83 -12.38
C LEU A 9 -3.49 -2.83 -11.22
N TYR A 10 -4.68 -3.17 -10.70
CA TYR A 10 -4.82 -4.18 -9.66
C TYR A 10 -4.20 -5.51 -10.10
N ASP A 11 -4.53 -6.00 -11.29
CA ASP A 11 -4.02 -7.28 -11.81
C ASP A 11 -2.50 -7.25 -12.04
N CYS A 12 -1.89 -6.08 -12.29
CA CYS A 12 -0.43 -5.93 -12.41
C CYS A 12 0.32 -5.91 -11.07
N PHE A 13 -0.30 -5.39 -10.01
CA PHE A 13 0.37 -5.17 -8.72
C PHE A 13 -0.03 -6.17 -7.63
N TYR A 14 -1.19 -6.82 -7.78
CA TYR A 14 -1.69 -7.79 -6.82
C TYR A 14 -1.57 -9.21 -7.38
N THR A 15 -0.73 -10.01 -6.75
CA THR A 15 -0.74 -11.47 -6.92
C THR A 15 -1.39 -12.07 -5.66
N PRO A 16 -2.54 -12.74 -5.79
CA PRO A 16 -3.14 -13.43 -4.65
C PRO A 16 -2.14 -14.40 -4.02
N PRO A 17 -1.99 -14.43 -2.69
CA PRO A 17 -1.12 -15.40 -2.04
C PRO A 17 -1.70 -16.82 -2.23
N GLU A 18 -0.81 -17.79 -2.43
CA GLU A 18 -1.19 -19.21 -2.41
C GLU A 18 -1.39 -19.64 -0.96
N LEU A 19 -2.66 -19.85 -0.56
CA LEU A 19 -3.05 -20.20 0.80
C LEU A 19 -3.64 -21.61 0.91
N SER A 20 -3.38 -22.48 -0.07
CA SER A 20 -4.03 -23.79 -0.18
C SER A 20 -3.72 -24.72 1.00
N GLU A 21 -2.53 -24.64 1.58
CA GLU A 21 -2.15 -25.40 2.78
C GLU A 21 -2.95 -24.93 4.00
N GLN A 22 -3.05 -23.61 4.20
CA GLN A 22 -3.80 -23.01 5.29
C GLN A 22 -5.30 -23.28 5.16
N GLU A 23 -5.86 -23.20 3.94
CA GLU A 23 -7.25 -23.54 3.67
C GLU A 23 -7.56 -24.99 4.03
N ASN A 24 -6.66 -25.92 3.68
CA ASN A 24 -6.79 -27.33 4.06
C ASN A 24 -6.70 -27.53 5.57
N GLU A 25 -5.77 -26.86 6.26
CA GLU A 25 -5.62 -26.91 7.71
C GLU A 25 -6.89 -26.42 8.42
N VAL A 26 -7.48 -25.31 7.95
CA VAL A 26 -8.75 -24.78 8.46
C VAL A 26 -9.88 -25.79 8.28
N GLU A 27 -9.96 -26.47 7.13
CA GLU A 27 -10.99 -27.47 6.88
C GLU A 27 -10.83 -28.70 7.80
N GLU A 28 -9.61 -29.19 8.00
CA GLU A 28 -9.31 -30.30 8.90
C GLU A 28 -9.63 -29.93 10.36
N CYS A 29 -9.22 -28.75 10.80
CA CYS A 29 -9.52 -28.24 12.14
C CYS A 29 -11.02 -28.08 12.36
N HIS A 30 -11.76 -27.59 11.36
CA HIS A 30 -13.21 -27.48 11.43
C HIS A 30 -13.89 -28.84 11.58
N LYS A 31 -13.45 -29.86 10.83
CA LYS A 31 -13.94 -31.25 10.97
C LYS A 31 -13.67 -31.79 12.38
N ALA A 32 -12.46 -31.58 12.90
CA ALA A 32 -12.10 -31.99 14.26
C ALA A 32 -12.94 -31.28 15.33
N LEU A 33 -13.20 -29.98 15.16
CA LEU A 33 -14.02 -29.17 16.06
C LEU A 33 -15.46 -29.68 16.13
N ILE A 34 -16.04 -30.07 14.99
CA ILE A 34 -17.39 -30.66 14.91
C ILE A 34 -17.48 -31.98 15.66
N ALA A 35 -16.43 -32.81 15.57
CA ALA A 35 -16.38 -34.10 16.23
C ALA A 35 -16.18 -33.99 17.75
N ALA A 36 -15.44 -32.98 18.22
CA ALA A 36 -15.04 -32.85 19.62
C ALA A 36 -16.02 -32.04 20.49
N LEU A 37 -16.77 -31.08 19.91
CA LEU A 37 -17.54 -30.10 20.68
C LEU A 37 -19.05 -30.13 20.39
N GLU A 38 -19.86 -29.88 21.42
CA GLU A 38 -21.30 -29.67 21.24
C GLU A 38 -21.60 -28.33 20.56
N LYS A 39 -22.87 -28.09 20.22
CA LYS A 39 -23.28 -26.88 19.49
C LYS A 39 -22.99 -25.56 20.23
N PRO A 40 -23.18 -25.42 21.57
CA PRO A 40 -22.97 -24.14 22.22
C PRO A 40 -21.48 -23.75 22.28
N GLU A 41 -20.58 -24.69 22.51
CA GLU A 41 -19.13 -24.45 22.56
C GLU A 41 -18.59 -24.08 21.19
N ARG A 42 -19.03 -24.77 20.13
CA ARG A 42 -18.67 -24.42 18.74
C ARG A 42 -19.03 -22.98 18.40
N LYS A 43 -20.20 -22.53 18.84
CA LYS A 43 -20.63 -21.14 18.64
C LYS A 43 -19.72 -20.14 19.35
N LEU A 44 -19.22 -20.48 20.54
CA LEU A 44 -18.26 -19.61 21.25
C LEU A 44 -16.91 -19.55 20.54
N VAL A 45 -16.40 -20.69 20.07
CA VAL A 45 -15.13 -20.73 19.30
C VAL A 45 -15.24 -19.91 18.03
N LEU A 46 -16.31 -20.08 17.24
CA LEU A 46 -16.52 -19.29 16.02
C LEU A 46 -16.59 -17.80 16.30
N ARG A 47 -17.26 -17.38 17.38
CA ARG A 47 -17.29 -15.96 17.79
C ARG A 47 -15.93 -15.42 18.22
N ILE A 48 -15.05 -16.26 18.77
CA ILE A 48 -13.67 -15.86 19.10
C ILE A 48 -12.88 -15.64 17.80
N ILE A 49 -13.01 -16.56 16.83
CA ILE A 49 -12.37 -16.44 15.51
C ILE A 49 -12.86 -15.17 14.81
N ASP A 50 -14.17 -14.96 14.71
CA ASP A 50 -14.75 -13.75 14.10
C ASP A 50 -14.21 -12.46 14.74
N ALA A 51 -14.07 -12.45 16.08
CA ALA A 51 -13.54 -11.30 16.80
C ALA A 51 -12.03 -11.09 16.56
N GLN A 52 -11.25 -12.18 16.48
CA GLN A 52 -9.82 -12.10 16.17
C GLN A 52 -9.60 -11.61 14.73
N ASP A 53 -10.34 -12.14 13.77
CA ASP A 53 -10.27 -11.73 12.37
C ASP A 53 -10.59 -10.24 12.22
N SER A 54 -11.66 -9.78 12.89
CA SER A 54 -12.01 -8.36 12.89
C SER A 54 -10.91 -7.47 13.48
N ILE A 55 -10.24 -7.89 14.55
CA ILE A 55 -9.10 -7.15 15.11
C ILE A 55 -7.95 -7.08 14.11
N ILE A 56 -7.63 -8.19 13.46
CA ILE A 56 -6.54 -8.27 12.47
C ILE A 56 -6.84 -7.37 11.27
N GLU A 57 -8.05 -7.43 10.72
CA GLU A 57 -8.49 -6.59 9.60
C GLU A 57 -8.44 -5.10 9.94
N LEU A 58 -8.99 -4.70 11.09
CA LEU A 58 -8.98 -3.31 11.52
C LEU A 58 -7.56 -2.79 11.75
N THR A 59 -6.69 -3.61 12.35
CA THR A 59 -5.29 -3.25 12.58
C THR A 59 -4.52 -3.14 11.26
N SER A 60 -4.75 -4.07 10.34
CA SER A 60 -4.16 -4.05 9.00
C SER A 60 -4.57 -2.78 8.25
N LEU A 61 -5.87 -2.44 8.27
CA LEU A 61 -6.39 -1.23 7.64
C LEU A 61 -5.81 0.04 8.26
N ASP A 62 -5.75 0.14 9.58
CA ASP A 62 -5.15 1.28 10.28
C ASP A 62 -3.69 1.48 9.89
N SER A 63 -2.90 0.40 9.91
CA SER A 63 -1.49 0.44 9.52
C SER A 63 -1.30 0.81 8.04
N PHE A 64 -2.16 0.32 7.16
CA PHE A 64 -2.15 0.65 5.74
C PHE A 64 -2.45 2.14 5.53
N ILE A 65 -3.47 2.69 6.19
CA ILE A 65 -3.82 4.11 6.08
C ILE A 65 -2.64 4.97 6.55
N ALA A 66 -2.06 4.67 7.71
CA ALA A 66 -0.91 5.40 8.23
C ALA A 66 0.30 5.35 7.28
N GLY A 67 0.60 4.17 6.73
CA GLY A 67 1.68 3.98 5.76
C GLY A 67 1.42 4.73 4.44
N PHE A 68 0.20 4.69 3.94
CA PHE A 68 -0.22 5.39 2.73
C PHE A 68 -0.14 6.91 2.89
N GLU A 69 -0.66 7.47 3.98
CA GLU A 69 -0.55 8.90 4.30
C GLU A 69 0.90 9.35 4.37
N LEU A 70 1.78 8.56 4.99
CA LEU A 70 3.20 8.84 5.05
C LEU A 70 3.83 8.85 3.64
N ALA A 71 3.54 7.83 2.83
CA ALA A 71 4.04 7.74 1.46
C ALA A 71 3.57 8.92 0.59
N CYS A 72 2.31 9.35 0.74
CA CYS A 72 1.79 10.54 0.08
C CYS A 72 2.54 11.81 0.50
N ARG A 73 2.76 12.01 1.80
CA ARG A 73 3.50 13.18 2.32
C ARG A 73 4.94 13.22 1.80
N LEU A 74 5.64 12.09 1.82
CA LEU A 74 6.99 11.97 1.28
C LEU A 74 7.03 12.25 -0.22
N SER A 75 6.04 11.78 -0.97
CA SER A 75 5.95 12.04 -2.42
C SER A 75 5.77 13.53 -2.74
N ILE A 76 4.93 14.23 -1.96
CA ILE A 76 4.75 15.68 -2.07
C ILE A 76 6.05 16.42 -1.72
N GLU A 77 6.71 16.02 -0.63
CA GLU A 77 7.97 16.64 -0.18
C GLU A 77 9.09 16.47 -1.22
N LEU A 78 9.25 15.27 -1.79
CA LEU A 78 10.22 15.02 -2.87
C LEU A 78 9.93 15.85 -4.12
N HIS A 79 8.67 15.91 -4.55
CA HIS A 79 8.28 16.72 -5.71
C HIS A 79 8.57 18.21 -5.48
N ASN A 80 8.35 18.71 -4.26
CA ASN A 80 8.62 20.10 -3.92
C ASN A 80 10.14 20.41 -3.88
N ASP A 81 10.99 19.54 -3.33
CA ASP A 81 12.45 19.70 -3.35
C ASP A 81 12.99 19.71 -4.80
N GLU A 82 12.49 18.83 -5.66
CA GLU A 82 12.82 18.84 -7.09
C GLU A 82 12.37 20.14 -7.77
N SER A 83 11.22 20.71 -7.38
CA SER A 83 10.71 21.96 -7.92
C SER A 83 11.52 23.18 -7.47
N GLU A 84 11.98 23.23 -6.21
CA GLU A 84 12.80 24.31 -5.66
C GLU A 84 14.22 24.26 -6.20
N ARG A 85 14.84 23.07 -6.26
CA ARG A 85 16.06 22.85 -7.04
C ARG A 85 15.85 23.28 -8.48
N SER A 86 14.64 23.08 -9.00
CA SER A 86 14.33 23.45 -10.37
C SER A 86 14.27 24.95 -10.63
N PHE A 87 13.73 25.68 -9.66
CA PHE A 87 13.70 27.13 -9.67
C PHE A 87 15.10 27.73 -9.50
N SER A 88 15.92 27.14 -8.62
CA SER A 88 17.31 27.52 -8.35
C SER A 88 18.22 27.44 -9.58
N TRP A 89 18.12 26.37 -10.40
CA TRP A 89 18.90 26.30 -11.65
C TRP A 89 18.45 27.31 -12.71
N ARG A 90 17.19 27.77 -12.67
CA ARG A 90 16.71 28.86 -13.54
C ARG A 90 17.20 30.22 -13.06
N THR A 91 17.21 30.49 -11.75
CA THR A 91 17.71 31.77 -11.22
C THR A 91 19.22 31.93 -11.42
N ARG A 92 19.99 30.84 -11.32
CA ARG A 92 21.44 30.86 -11.60
C ARG A 92 21.75 31.17 -13.07
N ARG A 93 20.87 30.81 -14.01
CA ARG A 93 21.03 31.14 -15.46
C ARG A 93 20.68 32.59 -15.81
N VAL A 94 19.83 33.26 -15.04
CA VAL A 94 19.48 34.67 -15.28
C VAL A 94 20.57 35.63 -14.73
N GLY A 95 21.34 35.19 -13.73
CA GLY A 95 22.46 35.97 -13.15
C GLY A 95 23.81 35.85 -13.89
N ALA A 96 23.96 34.88 -14.80
CA ALA A 96 25.17 34.71 -15.61
C ALA A 96 24.88 35.08 -17.06
N ARG A 97 24.73 36.39 -17.32
CA ARG A 97 24.79 36.93 -18.68
C ARG A 97 26.24 36.81 -19.13
N CYS A 98 26.57 35.77 -19.90
CA CYS A 98 27.84 35.69 -20.59
C CYS A 98 27.94 36.92 -21.50
N VAL A 99 28.86 37.83 -21.17
CA VAL A 99 29.37 38.79 -22.15
C VAL A 99 30.22 37.96 -23.10
N SER A 100 29.67 37.64 -24.27
CA SER A 100 30.50 37.25 -25.41
C SER A 100 31.18 38.53 -25.88
N GLU A 101 32.45 38.69 -25.54
CA GLU A 101 33.31 39.67 -26.20
C GLU A 101 33.40 39.24 -27.67
N GLU A 102 32.90 40.09 -28.57
CA GLU A 102 33.18 40.01 -29.99
C GLU A 102 34.68 40.28 -30.18
N GLU A 103 35.45 39.28 -30.58
CA GLU A 103 36.80 39.51 -31.11
C GLU A 103 36.71 40.06 -32.55
N PRO A 104 37.43 41.15 -32.87
CA PRO A 104 37.53 41.65 -34.24
C PRO A 104 38.73 41.00 -34.95
N GLU A 105 38.50 40.48 -36.16
CA GLU A 105 39.30 40.74 -37.38
C GLU A 105 38.60 40.15 -38.62
#